data_AF-A0A1Y5GYP8-F1
#
_entry.id   AF-A0A1Y5GYP8-F1
#
_cell.length_a   1.000
_cell.length_b   1.000
_cell.length_c   1.000
_cell.angle_alpha   90.00
_cell.angle_beta   90.00
_cell.angle_gamma   90.00
#
_symmetry.space_group_name_H-M   'P 1'
#
loop_
_entity.id
_entity.type
_entity.pdbx_description
1 polymer ?
#
loop_
_entity_poly.entity_id
_entity_poly.type
_entity_poly.pdbx_seq_one_letter_code
_entity_poly.pdbx_strand_id
1 'polypeptide(L)'
;MLIAIYIPEDIFTRVLFAWNALGAAFGPLLIVKVISKSVDGKYAFAAIATGFSLSVLLSLLPSAPGDYLERLIPFSLAFVIAWLGRR
;
A
#
# COMPACT_ATOMS: atom_id res chain seq x y z
N MET A 1 -5.77 25.59 -7.91
CA MET A 1 -4.36 25.78 -8.32
C MET A 1 -3.57 26.63 -7.34
N LEU A 2 -4.09 27.76 -6.84
CA LEU A 2 -3.36 28.63 -5.89
C LEU A 2 -2.80 27.89 -4.67
N ILE A 3 -3.61 27.04 -4.04
CA ILE A 3 -3.20 26.20 -2.89
C ILE A 3 -2.00 25.28 -3.18
N ALA A 4 -1.82 24.78 -4.41
CA ALA A 4 -0.68 23.94 -4.77
C ALA A 4 0.63 24.74 -4.97
N ILE A 5 0.52 26.05 -5.17
CA ILE A 5 1.68 26.95 -5.37
C ILE A 5 2.16 27.51 -4.04
N TYR A 6 1.25 27.73 -3.08
CA TYR A 6 1.55 28.43 -1.83
C TYR A 6 1.65 27.55 -0.58
N ILE A 7 1.17 26.30 -0.62
CA ILE A 7 1.28 25.38 0.51
C ILE A 7 2.63 24.65 0.46
N PRO A 8 3.30 24.44 1.61
CA PRO A 8 4.52 23.65 1.67
C PRO A 8 4.31 22.25 1.10
N GLU A 9 5.24 21.83 0.23
CA GLU A 9 5.26 20.52 -0.43
C GLU A 9 5.09 19.36 0.57
N ASP A 10 5.61 19.52 1.79
CA ASP A 10 5.56 18.55 2.89
C ASP A 10 4.17 17.98 3.18
N ILE A 11 3.10 18.79 3.11
CA ILE A 11 1.74 18.29 3.40
C ILE A 11 1.26 17.36 2.30
N PHE A 12 1.52 17.71 1.03
CA PHE A 12 1.10 16.90 -0.11
C PHE A 12 1.83 15.56 -0.12
N THR A 13 3.15 15.58 0.11
CA THR A 13 3.97 14.35 0.15
C THR A 13 3.49 13.42 1.26
N ARG A 14 3.20 13.93 2.47
CA ARG A 14 2.68 13.13 3.59
C ARG A 14 1.30 12.53 3.30
N VAL A 15 0.41 13.29 2.67
CA VAL A 15 -0.93 12.81 2.30
C VAL A 15 -0.85 11.76 1.20
N LEU A 16 0.00 11.95 0.18
CA LEU A 16 0.22 10.97 -0.88
C LEU A 16 0.82 9.67 -0.33
N PHE A 17 1.78 9.78 0.59
CA PHE A 17 2.31 8.63 1.30
C PHE A 17 1.21 7.89 2.08
N ALA A 18 0.42 8.60 2.89
CA ALA A 18 -0.66 7.99 3.66
C ALA A 18 -1.67 7.27 2.75
N TRP A 19 -2.05 7.90 1.63
CA TRP A 19 -2.94 7.29 0.65
C TRP A 19 -2.33 6.03 0.01
N ASN A 20 -1.05 6.07 -0.33
CA ASN A 20 -0.32 4.93 -0.88
C ASN A 20 -0.24 3.76 0.12
N ALA A 21 0.13 4.03 1.37
CA ALA A 21 0.25 3.02 2.42
C ALA A 21 -1.11 2.36 2.72
N LEU A 22 -2.19 3.15 2.76
CA LEU A 22 -3.55 2.62 2.88
C LEU A 22 -3.93 1.75 1.68
N GLY A 23 -3.61 2.21 0.47
CA GLY A 23 -3.83 1.47 -0.77
C GLY A 23 -3.10 0.12 -0.78
N ALA A 24 -1.83 0.08 -0.38
CA ALA A 24 -1.04 -1.14 -0.30
C ALA A 24 -1.51 -2.10 0.80
N ALA A 25 -1.96 -1.57 1.94
CA ALA A 25 -2.43 -2.39 3.06
C ALA A 25 -3.79 -3.05 2.78
N PHE A 26 -4.75 -2.30 2.24
CA PHE A 26 -6.13 -2.77 2.11
C PHE A 26 -6.53 -3.15 0.68
N GLY A 27 -6.02 -2.45 -0.34
CA GLY A 27 -6.38 -2.67 -1.73
C GLY A 27 -6.23 -4.13 -2.19
N PRO A 28 -5.05 -4.76 -2.01
CA PRO A 28 -4.84 -6.14 -2.41
C PRO A 28 -5.81 -7.12 -1.73
N LEU A 29 -5.99 -7.00 -0.42
CA LEU A 29 -6.90 -7.86 0.33
C LEU A 29 -8.35 -7.70 -0.12
N LEU A 30 -8.80 -6.46 -0.37
CA LEU A 30 -10.14 -6.19 -0.87
C LEU A 30 -10.36 -6.80 -2.25
N ILE A 31 -9.40 -6.66 -3.17
CA ILE A 31 -9.47 -7.28 -4.50
C ILE A 31 -9.62 -8.80 -4.36
N VAL A 32 -8.79 -9.44 -3.53
CA VAL A 32 -8.89 -10.89 -3.33
C VAL A 32 -10.23 -11.29 -2.69
N LYS A 33 -10.77 -10.52 -1.73
CA LYS A 33 -12.10 -10.77 -1.15
C LYS A 33 -13.27 -10.55 -2.10
N VAL A 34 -13.11 -9.69 -3.10
CA VAL A 34 -14.13 -9.49 -4.14
C VAL A 34 -14.09 -10.64 -5.14
N ILE A 35 -12.88 -11.09 -5.53
CA ILE A 35 -12.69 -12.21 -6.47
C ILE A 35 -12.99 -13.56 -5.80
N SER A 36 -12.56 -13.73 -4.56
CA SER A 36 -12.68 -14.94 -3.75
C SER A 36 -13.61 -14.67 -2.59
N LYS A 37 -14.64 -15.49 -2.42
CA LYS A 37 -15.70 -15.29 -1.42
C LYS A 37 -15.17 -15.01 -0.01
N SER A 38 -14.05 -15.63 0.37
CA SER A 38 -13.42 -15.40 1.67
C SER A 38 -11.90 -15.50 1.64
N VAL A 39 -11.26 -14.87 2.63
CA VAL A 39 -9.82 -14.98 2.91
C VAL A 39 -9.67 -15.29 4.39
N ASP A 40 -8.81 -16.26 4.72
CA ASP A 40 -8.48 -16.62 6.10
C ASP A 40 -7.96 -15.40 6.88
N GLY A 41 -8.41 -15.25 8.13
CA GLY A 41 -8.08 -14.10 8.97
C GLY A 41 -6.59 -13.89 9.21
N LYS A 42 -5.79 -14.95 9.31
CA LYS A 42 -4.33 -14.87 9.49
C LYS A 42 -3.66 -14.29 8.24
N TYR A 43 -4.08 -14.74 7.07
CA TYR A 43 -3.57 -14.24 5.79
C TYR A 43 -4.06 -12.81 5.52
N ALA A 44 -5.29 -12.48 5.91
CA ALA A 44 -5.81 -11.12 5.82
C ALA A 44 -5.00 -10.14 6.68
N PHE A 45 -4.72 -10.49 7.94
CA PHE A 45 -3.87 -9.68 8.81
C PHE A 45 -2.44 -9.57 8.27
N ALA A 46 -1.84 -10.69 7.85
CA ALA A 46 -0.49 -10.70 7.28
C ALA A 46 -0.37 -9.84 6.02
N ALA A 47 -1.39 -9.86 5.13
CA ALA A 47 -1.42 -9.01 3.94
C ALA A 47 -1.46 -7.52 4.29
N ILE A 48 -2.34 -7.12 5.23
CA ILE A 48 -2.44 -5.73 5.70
C ILE A 48 -1.12 -5.27 6.33
N ALA A 49 -0.58 -6.07 7.26
CA ALA A 49 0.66 -5.76 7.95
C ALA A 49 1.83 -5.63 6.96
N THR A 50 1.93 -6.57 6.01
CA THR A 50 3.00 -6.54 5.01
C THR A 50 2.90 -5.34 4.08
N GLY A 51 1.70 -5.05 3.55
CA GLY A 51 1.49 -3.90 2.66
C GLY A 51 1.77 -2.56 3.35
N PHE A 52 1.36 -2.41 4.62
CA PHE A 52 1.65 -1.22 5.41
C PHE A 52 3.14 -1.10 5.77
N SER A 53 3.72 -2.13 6.40
CA SER A 53 5.10 -2.09 6.87
C SER A 53 6.10 -1.90 5.74
N LEU A 54 5.90 -2.54 4.58
CA LEU A 54 6.77 -2.32 3.42
C LEU A 54 6.61 -0.91 2.85
N SER A 55 5.41 -0.34 2.83
CA SER A 55 5.22 1.05 2.40
C SER A 55 6.00 2.02 3.31
N VAL A 56 5.95 1.79 4.63
CA VAL A 56 6.72 2.58 5.61
C VAL A 56 8.23 2.38 5.40
N LEU A 57 8.72 1.15 5.34
CA LEU A 57 10.14 0.86 5.22
C LEU A 57 10.74 1.40 3.93
N LEU A 58 10.01 1.30 2.81
CA LEU A 58 10.46 1.83 1.52
C LEU A 58 10.46 3.36 1.50
N SER A 59 9.48 4.01 2.14
CA SER A 59 9.44 5.48 2.24
C SER A 59 10.60 6.10 3.04
N LEU A 60 11.34 5.29 3.79
CA LEU A 60 12.55 5.72 4.51
C LEU A 60 13.82 5.61 3.67
N LEU A 61 13.77 4.94 2.52
CA LEU A 61 14.90 4.78 1.61
C LEU A 61 14.97 5.95 0.61
N PRO A 62 16.14 6.19 -0.01
CA PRO A 62 16.23 7.15 -1.10
C PRO A 62 15.36 6.70 -2.27
N SER A 63 14.40 7.53 -2.67
CA SER A 63 13.45 7.19 -3.72
C SER A 63 14.14 6.98 -5.07
N ALA A 64 13.89 5.83 -5.69
CA ALA A 64 14.35 5.53 -7.04
C ALA A 64 13.62 6.44 -8.06
N PRO A 65 14.21 6.73 -9.24
CA PRO A 65 13.59 7.61 -10.23
C PRO A 65 12.21 7.07 -10.62
N GLY A 66 11.15 7.82 -10.30
CA GLY A 66 9.76 7.49 -10.64
C GLY A 66 8.95 6.77 -9.55
N ASP A 67 9.55 6.45 -8.41
CA ASP A 67 8.86 6.05 -7.17
C ASP A 67 7.87 4.86 -7.29
N TYR A 68 7.98 4.07 -8.36
CA TYR A 68 7.06 2.97 -8.66
C TYR A 68 7.36 1.74 -7.81
N LEU A 69 8.62 1.50 -7.44
CA LEU A 69 9.02 0.35 -6.62
C LEU A 69 8.40 0.42 -5.23
N GLU A 70 8.39 1.61 -4.62
CA GLU A 70 7.84 1.85 -3.28
C GLU A 70 6.32 1.61 -3.21
N ARG A 71 5.65 1.60 -4.37
CA ARG A 71 4.19 1.45 -4.48
C ARG A 71 3.80 0.06 -4.94
N LEU A 72 4.53 -0.48 -5.91
CA LEU A 72 4.25 -1.80 -6.49
C LEU A 72 4.69 -2.94 -5.57
N ILE A 73 5.87 -2.85 -4.93
CA ILE A 73 6.39 -3.94 -4.09
C ILE A 73 5.46 -4.23 -2.90
N PRO A 74 5.04 -3.23 -2.09
CA PRO A 74 4.15 -3.49 -0.97
C PRO A 74 2.80 -4.06 -1.42
N PHE A 75 2.24 -3.52 -2.52
CA PHE A 75 0.97 -3.94 -3.06
C PHE A 75 1.02 -5.39 -3.59
N SER A 76 2.03 -5.73 -4.39
CA SER A 76 2.19 -7.07 -4.96
C SER A 76 2.42 -8.13 -3.89
N LEU A 77 3.23 -7.85 -2.87
CA LEU A 77 3.48 -8.82 -1.79
C LEU A 77 2.24 -9.03 -0.91
N ALA A 78 1.54 -7.95 -0.54
CA ALA A 78 0.26 -8.06 0.16
C ALA A 78 -0.79 -8.83 -0.67
N PHE A 79 -0.80 -8.65 -2.00
CA PHE A 79 -1.67 -9.40 -2.92
C PHE A 79 -1.38 -10.90 -2.88
N VAL A 80 -0.11 -11.29 -3.02
CA VAL A 80 0.29 -12.70 -2.98
C VAL A 80 -0.10 -13.34 -1.66
N ILE A 81 0.13 -12.68 -0.53
CA ILE A 81 -0.25 -13.19 0.79
C ILE A 81 -1.77 -13.38 0.90
N ALA A 82 -2.55 -12.37 0.50
CA ALA A 82 -4.01 -12.47 0.53
C ALA A 82 -4.52 -13.59 -0.39
N TRP A 83 -3.92 -13.74 -1.58
CA TRP A 83 -4.27 -14.76 -2.56
C TRP A 83 -4.01 -16.18 -2.06
N LEU A 84 -2.91 -16.41 -1.36
CA LEU A 84 -2.60 -17.70 -0.73
C LEU A 84 -3.61 -18.08 0.37
N GLY A 85 -4.22 -17.08 1.02
CA GLY A 85 -5.22 -17.27 2.06
C GLY A 85 -6.67 -17.42 1.58
N ARG A 86 -6.92 -17.41 0.26
CA ARG A 86 -8.28 -17.49 -0.30
C ARG A 86 -8.95 -18.84 0.02
N ARG A 87 -10.24 -18.80 0.32
CA ARG A 87 -11.10 -19.95 0.59
C ARG A 87 -12.40 -19.86 -0.19
#